data_AF-A0A3D2HKS3-F1
#
_entry.id   AF-A0A3D2HKS3-F1
#
_cell.length_a   1.000
_cell.length_b   1.000
_cell.length_c   1.000
_cell.angle_alpha   90.00
_cell.angle_beta   90.00
_cell.angle_gamma   90.00
#
_symmetry.space_group_name_H-M   'P 1'
#
loop_
_entity.id
_entity.type
_entity.pdbx_description
1 polymer ?
#
loop_
_entity_poly.entity_id
_entity_poly.type
_entity_poly.pdbx_seq_one_letter_code
_entity_poly.pdbx_strand_id
1 'polypeptide(L)'
;MKQLMFLLTFSTFSSIVAAQVNFPQSPVQTTNASSQAGNNNLFIGASTGNSNAGFNNSILGSFAGAQLNAASDNNTFVGFESGANTTADNNTFMGFRSGFSNTGGATTGNNNTFIGSRCGEFNLTGHSNTFIGTSTGLNNITGIRNVYIGMAAGGLSQNSNNNTFVGFESGANTTANNNTFIGARSGFSNTGSATTGTNNTFIGARCGEFNLTGYSNTFIGTNTGLNNISGFQNLFIGMEAGGLSQNQASGSSNVFIGHWSGATYTTASNNIGIGINSARNLLSGQNNIFI
;
A
#
# COMPACT_ATOMS: atom_id res chain seq x y z
N MET A 1 52.33 -52.48 -16.52
CA MET A 1 52.84 -51.71 -15.36
C MET A 1 51.80 -50.66 -15.00
N LYS A 2 51.46 -50.59 -13.70
CA LYS A 2 50.54 -49.65 -13.03
C LYS A 2 49.04 -49.87 -13.26
N GLN A 3 48.17 -49.75 -12.27
CA GLN A 3 48.22 -50.02 -10.82
C GLN A 3 46.77 -49.90 -10.36
N LEU A 4 46.32 -50.87 -9.58
CA LEU A 4 45.09 -50.80 -8.78
C LEU A 4 45.31 -49.74 -7.68
N MET A 5 44.42 -48.75 -7.53
CA MET A 5 44.34 -48.01 -6.27
C MET A 5 42.90 -47.55 -6.01
N PHE A 6 42.22 -48.38 -5.21
CA PHE A 6 41.08 -48.01 -4.39
C PHE A 6 41.52 -46.91 -3.42
N LEU A 7 40.83 -45.79 -3.37
CA LEU A 7 40.83 -44.93 -2.18
C LEU A 7 39.39 -44.46 -1.92
N LEU A 8 38.71 -45.20 -1.03
CA LEU A 8 37.60 -44.65 -0.26
C LEU A 8 38.18 -43.61 0.71
N THR A 9 37.70 -42.38 0.64
CA THR A 9 37.66 -41.51 1.82
C THR A 9 36.24 -40.99 1.98
N PHE A 10 35.51 -41.64 2.89
CA PHE A 10 34.35 -41.06 3.56
C PHE A 10 34.82 -39.89 4.42
N SER A 11 34.28 -38.70 4.21
CA SER A 11 34.17 -37.72 5.30
C SER A 11 32.90 -36.88 5.16
N THR A 12 32.00 -37.14 6.12
CA THR A 12 30.91 -36.30 6.64
C THR A 12 29.70 -36.04 5.75
N PHE A 13 28.64 -36.78 6.03
CA PHE A 13 27.26 -36.32 5.87
C PHE A 13 27.07 -34.98 6.61
N SER A 14 26.73 -33.92 5.89
CA SER A 14 25.86 -32.86 6.41
C SER A 14 24.72 -32.70 5.44
N SER A 15 23.57 -33.23 5.83
CA SER A 15 22.29 -33.14 5.14
C SER A 15 21.92 -31.68 4.82
N ILE A 16 22.08 -31.29 3.56
CA ILE A 16 21.13 -30.39 2.91
C ILE A 16 20.45 -31.28 1.88
N VAL A 17 19.14 -31.47 2.06
CA VAL A 17 18.27 -31.97 1.01
C VAL A 17 18.59 -31.14 -0.23
N ALA A 18 19.24 -31.74 -1.22
CA ALA A 18 19.38 -31.13 -2.52
C ALA A 18 17.95 -30.97 -3.04
N ALA A 19 17.35 -29.79 -2.83
CA ALA A 19 16.17 -29.39 -3.55
C ALA A 19 16.59 -29.41 -5.02
N GLN A 20 16.22 -30.47 -5.72
CA GLN A 20 16.43 -30.61 -7.14
C GLN A 20 15.62 -29.49 -7.81
N VAL A 21 16.28 -28.41 -8.21
CA VAL A 21 15.66 -27.37 -9.02
C VAL A 21 15.72 -27.84 -10.47
N ASN A 22 14.62 -28.44 -10.94
CA ASN A 22 14.46 -28.80 -12.35
C ASN A 22 14.21 -27.52 -13.17
N PHE A 23 15.18 -27.14 -14.01
CA PHE A 23 15.03 -26.06 -14.99
C PHE A 23 14.79 -26.65 -16.38
N PRO A 24 13.53 -26.73 -16.87
CA PRO A 24 13.24 -27.33 -18.16
C PRO A 24 13.67 -26.47 -19.37
N GLN A 25 14.12 -25.21 -19.17
CA GLN A 25 14.63 -24.34 -20.24
C GLN A 25 15.72 -23.40 -19.70
N SER A 26 16.93 -23.52 -20.26
CA SER A 26 18.13 -22.66 -20.15
C SER A 26 18.72 -22.41 -18.74
N PRO A 27 20.06 -22.42 -18.62
CA PRO A 27 20.75 -22.60 -17.36
C PRO A 27 20.50 -21.43 -16.42
N VAL A 28 20.50 -21.73 -15.12
CA VAL A 28 20.83 -20.77 -14.07
C VAL A 28 22.00 -19.93 -14.56
N GLN A 29 21.72 -18.69 -14.95
CA GLN A 29 22.77 -17.70 -15.15
C GLN A 29 23.24 -17.26 -13.77
N THR A 30 24.01 -18.12 -13.09
CA THR A 30 25.04 -17.61 -12.19
C THR A 30 26.13 -17.05 -13.08
N THR A 31 25.84 -15.93 -13.75
CA THR A 31 26.77 -15.36 -14.71
C THR A 31 28.00 -14.84 -13.97
N ASN A 32 29.09 -15.60 -14.08
CA ASN A 32 30.33 -14.96 -14.50
C ASN A 32 30.13 -14.49 -15.95
N ALA A 33 29.36 -13.41 -16.16
CA ALA A 33 29.29 -12.74 -17.45
C ALA A 33 30.29 -11.60 -17.43
N SER A 34 31.40 -11.84 -18.10
CA SER A 34 32.24 -10.81 -18.70
C SER A 34 31.39 -9.65 -19.25
N SER A 35 31.67 -8.44 -18.73
CA SER A 35 31.19 -7.10 -19.16
C SER A 35 29.95 -6.46 -18.49
N GLN A 36 29.78 -6.56 -17.17
CA GLN A 36 28.86 -5.68 -16.44
C GLN A 36 29.61 -4.96 -15.29
N ALA A 37 29.51 -3.62 -15.22
CA ALA A 37 30.30 -2.78 -14.30
C ALA A 37 29.88 -2.87 -12.81
N GLY A 38 28.75 -3.51 -12.52
CA GLY A 38 28.18 -3.61 -11.18
C GLY A 38 28.65 -4.85 -10.41
N ASN A 39 29.02 -4.68 -9.14
CA ASN A 39 29.49 -5.75 -8.25
C ASN A 39 28.37 -6.24 -7.30
N ASN A 40 28.53 -7.47 -6.77
CA ASN A 40 27.69 -8.09 -5.73
C ASN A 40 26.21 -8.31 -6.12
N ASN A 41 25.94 -8.66 -7.37
CA ASN A 41 24.58 -8.96 -7.83
C ASN A 41 24.31 -10.47 -7.86
N LEU A 42 23.07 -10.89 -7.55
CA LEU A 42 22.57 -12.26 -7.68
C LEU A 42 21.37 -12.28 -8.63
N PHE A 43 21.47 -12.95 -9.79
CA PHE A 43 20.40 -13.03 -10.79
C PHE A 43 20.01 -14.49 -11.07
N ILE A 44 18.71 -14.79 -11.00
CA ILE A 44 18.17 -16.13 -11.26
C ILE A 44 16.88 -16.02 -12.10
N GLY A 45 16.93 -16.45 -13.36
CA GLY A 45 15.79 -16.45 -14.26
C GLY A 45 16.18 -16.12 -15.69
N ALA A 46 15.30 -16.40 -16.66
CA ALA A 46 15.56 -16.00 -18.04
C ALA A 46 15.42 -14.47 -18.17
N SER A 47 16.36 -13.84 -18.88
CA SER A 47 16.34 -12.39 -19.16
C SER A 47 16.30 -11.48 -17.93
N THR A 48 16.79 -11.94 -16.78
CA THR A 48 16.97 -11.11 -15.58
C THR A 48 18.18 -10.21 -15.69
N GLY A 49 18.06 -8.94 -15.32
CA GLY A 49 19.22 -8.04 -15.22
C GLY A 49 19.98 -7.79 -16.54
N ASN A 50 19.32 -7.93 -17.70
CA ASN A 50 19.94 -7.85 -19.03
C ASN A 50 20.72 -6.55 -19.29
N SER A 51 20.41 -5.46 -18.58
CA SER A 51 21.07 -4.14 -18.72
C SER A 51 21.80 -3.69 -17.45
N ASN A 52 21.97 -4.57 -16.45
CA ASN A 52 22.42 -4.15 -15.13
C ASN A 52 23.87 -3.61 -15.15
N ALA A 53 24.03 -2.42 -14.58
CA ALA A 53 25.33 -1.84 -14.25
C ALA A 53 25.40 -1.36 -12.80
N GLY A 54 24.34 -1.60 -12.00
CA GLY A 54 24.26 -1.26 -10.58
C GLY A 54 24.80 -2.33 -9.65
N PHE A 55 24.88 -2.01 -8.37
CA PHE A 55 25.52 -2.78 -7.30
C PHE A 55 24.50 -3.40 -6.31
N ASN A 56 24.87 -4.54 -5.71
CA ASN A 56 24.15 -5.17 -4.60
C ASN A 56 22.67 -5.54 -4.87
N ASN A 57 22.33 -5.96 -6.08
CA ASN A 57 20.96 -6.36 -6.45
C ASN A 57 20.74 -7.87 -6.29
N SER A 58 19.58 -8.28 -5.77
CA SER A 58 19.16 -9.69 -5.65
C SER A 58 17.85 -9.93 -6.41
N ILE A 59 17.90 -10.64 -7.54
CA ILE A 59 16.79 -10.77 -8.48
C ILE A 59 16.49 -12.23 -8.81
N LEU A 60 15.23 -12.61 -8.69
CA LEU A 60 14.71 -13.94 -8.96
C LEU A 60 13.40 -13.85 -9.76
N GLY A 61 13.35 -14.44 -10.96
CA GLY A 61 12.15 -14.55 -11.78
C GLY A 61 12.35 -14.07 -13.21
N SER A 62 11.73 -14.74 -14.20
CA SER A 62 11.91 -14.36 -15.61
C SER A 62 11.53 -12.89 -15.85
N PHE A 63 12.38 -12.17 -16.60
CA PHE A 63 12.24 -10.74 -16.91
C PHE A 63 12.22 -9.79 -15.70
N ALA A 64 12.51 -10.26 -14.49
CA ALA A 64 12.65 -9.37 -13.33
C ALA A 64 13.87 -8.46 -13.50
N GLY A 65 13.71 -7.17 -13.18
CA GLY A 65 14.77 -6.16 -13.33
C GLY A 65 15.37 -6.05 -14.74
N ALA A 66 14.60 -6.33 -15.79
CA ALA A 66 15.11 -6.37 -17.17
C ALA A 66 15.75 -5.05 -17.65
N GLN A 67 15.29 -3.90 -17.16
CA GLN A 67 15.76 -2.55 -17.52
C GLN A 67 16.58 -1.86 -16.43
N LEU A 68 17.14 -2.61 -15.47
CA LEU A 68 18.08 -2.03 -14.50
C LEU A 68 19.23 -1.33 -15.22
N ASN A 69 19.68 -0.19 -14.69
CA ASN A 69 20.76 0.61 -15.29
C ASN A 69 21.89 0.88 -14.26
N ALA A 70 22.85 1.75 -14.60
CA ALA A 70 24.01 2.06 -13.76
C ALA A 70 23.69 2.82 -12.45
N ALA A 71 22.46 3.28 -12.28
CA ALA A 71 21.97 4.00 -11.11
C ALA A 71 20.81 3.23 -10.46
N SER A 72 20.91 1.91 -10.40
CA SER A 72 19.89 1.02 -9.82
C SER A 72 20.54 0.03 -8.86
N ASP A 73 20.79 0.49 -7.65
CA ASP A 73 21.53 -0.20 -6.60
C ASP A 73 20.62 -0.69 -5.47
N ASN A 74 21.07 -1.74 -4.78
CA ASN A 74 20.45 -2.26 -3.55
C ASN A 74 18.98 -2.69 -3.70
N ASN A 75 18.63 -3.28 -4.84
CA ASN A 75 17.28 -3.74 -5.12
C ASN A 75 17.09 -5.24 -4.86
N THR A 76 15.93 -5.64 -4.33
CA THR A 76 15.52 -7.04 -4.18
C THR A 76 14.23 -7.29 -4.96
N PHE A 77 14.31 -8.05 -6.06
CA PHE A 77 13.14 -8.36 -6.91
C PHE A 77 12.86 -9.85 -6.97
N VAL A 78 11.63 -10.26 -6.70
CA VAL A 78 11.22 -11.66 -6.70
C VAL A 78 9.87 -11.84 -7.39
N GLY A 79 9.84 -12.50 -8.54
CA GLY A 79 8.62 -12.79 -9.29
C GLY A 79 8.76 -12.46 -10.77
N PHE A 80 7.91 -13.05 -11.61
CA PHE A 80 7.88 -12.76 -13.04
C PHE A 80 7.60 -11.26 -13.29
N GLU A 81 8.49 -10.62 -14.07
CA GLU A 81 8.44 -9.19 -14.40
C GLU A 81 8.44 -8.24 -13.16
N SER A 82 8.87 -8.70 -11.98
CA SER A 82 9.03 -7.81 -10.83
C SER A 82 10.11 -6.76 -11.10
N GLY A 83 9.79 -5.48 -10.92
CA GLY A 83 10.70 -4.37 -11.19
C GLY A 83 11.22 -4.30 -12.63
N ALA A 84 10.52 -4.88 -13.62
CA ALA A 84 11.07 -5.06 -14.96
C ALA A 84 11.56 -3.74 -15.61
N ASN A 85 10.85 -2.63 -15.42
CA ASN A 85 11.18 -1.32 -15.96
C ASN A 85 11.73 -0.35 -14.91
N THR A 86 12.27 -0.85 -13.80
CA THR A 86 12.76 0.03 -12.74
C THR A 86 14.19 0.50 -13.00
N THR A 87 14.41 1.77 -12.70
CA THR A 87 15.71 2.45 -12.81
C THR A 87 16.14 3.05 -11.48
N ALA A 88 15.46 2.69 -10.38
CA ALA A 88 15.58 3.33 -9.07
C ALA A 88 16.31 2.45 -8.06
N ASP A 89 16.76 3.06 -6.97
CA ASP A 89 17.53 2.41 -5.91
C ASP A 89 16.67 1.99 -4.71
N ASN A 90 17.20 1.05 -3.93
CA ASN A 90 16.71 0.68 -2.60
C ASN A 90 15.25 0.19 -2.60
N ASN A 91 14.85 -0.59 -3.61
CA ASN A 91 13.49 -1.12 -3.70
C ASN A 91 13.43 -2.61 -3.38
N THR A 92 12.37 -3.02 -2.69
CA THR A 92 12.04 -4.44 -2.47
C THR A 92 10.72 -4.74 -3.15
N PHE A 93 10.74 -5.49 -4.25
CA PHE A 93 9.55 -5.90 -4.99
C PHE A 93 9.39 -7.42 -4.97
N MET A 94 8.21 -7.90 -4.58
CA MET A 94 7.94 -9.33 -4.47
C MET A 94 6.53 -9.64 -4.99
N GLY A 95 6.43 -10.40 -6.07
CA GLY A 95 5.18 -10.82 -6.70
C GLY A 95 5.19 -10.59 -8.21
N PHE A 96 4.27 -11.24 -8.91
CA PHE A 96 4.05 -11.03 -10.35
C PHE A 96 3.82 -9.54 -10.64
N ARG A 97 4.69 -8.93 -11.47
CA ARG A 97 4.66 -7.50 -11.84
C ARG A 97 4.63 -6.50 -10.68
N SER A 98 5.13 -6.89 -9.50
CA SER A 98 5.32 -5.93 -8.41
C SER A 98 6.34 -4.86 -8.82
N GLY A 99 5.96 -3.58 -8.73
CA GLY A 99 6.81 -2.44 -9.13
C GLY A 99 7.20 -2.40 -10.61
N PHE A 100 6.41 -3.01 -11.51
CA PHE A 100 6.75 -3.20 -12.93
C PHE A 100 7.26 -1.91 -13.62
N SER A 101 6.56 -0.79 -13.47
CA SER A 101 6.88 0.49 -14.14
C SER A 101 7.54 1.54 -13.23
N ASN A 102 8.34 1.11 -12.24
CA ASN A 102 9.04 1.99 -11.30
C ASN A 102 10.22 2.78 -11.89
N THR A 103 9.91 3.72 -12.79
CA THR A 103 10.86 4.47 -13.65
C THR A 103 11.58 5.63 -12.97
N GLY A 104 11.78 5.59 -11.66
CA GLY A 104 12.48 6.66 -10.95
C GLY A 104 14.01 6.57 -11.09
N GLY A 105 14.72 7.70 -11.06
CA GLY A 105 16.18 7.74 -11.04
C GLY A 105 16.73 7.90 -9.61
N ALA A 106 17.93 8.44 -9.45
CA ALA A 106 18.57 8.64 -8.14
C ALA A 106 17.74 9.45 -7.10
N THR A 107 16.76 10.24 -7.55
CA THR A 107 15.92 11.10 -6.69
C THR A 107 14.43 10.77 -6.69
N THR A 108 13.99 9.76 -7.46
CA THR A 108 12.58 9.41 -7.61
C THR A 108 12.42 7.89 -7.67
N GLY A 109 11.23 7.35 -7.37
CA GLY A 109 11.00 5.89 -7.44
C GLY A 109 11.80 5.04 -6.45
N ASN A 110 12.54 5.63 -5.52
CA ASN A 110 13.42 4.91 -4.58
C ASN A 110 12.71 4.55 -3.27
N ASN A 111 13.34 3.68 -2.47
CA ASN A 111 12.91 3.33 -1.12
C ASN A 111 11.48 2.76 -1.03
N ASN A 112 11.05 2.01 -2.04
CA ASN A 112 9.73 1.39 -2.06
C ASN A 112 9.78 -0.08 -1.65
N THR A 113 8.82 -0.53 -0.84
CA THR A 113 8.61 -1.94 -0.51
C THR A 113 7.26 -2.37 -1.02
N PHE A 114 7.21 -3.16 -2.10
CA PHE A 114 5.98 -3.68 -2.71
C PHE A 114 5.95 -5.20 -2.62
N ILE A 115 4.94 -5.76 -1.95
CA ILE A 115 4.80 -7.20 -1.73
C ILE A 115 3.39 -7.64 -2.10
N GLY A 116 3.24 -8.30 -3.25
CA GLY A 116 1.99 -8.81 -3.77
C GLY A 116 1.92 -8.76 -5.30
N SER A 117 0.99 -9.50 -5.88
CA SER A 117 0.76 -9.46 -7.34
C SER A 117 0.26 -8.08 -7.76
N ARG A 118 0.88 -7.49 -8.78
CA ARG A 118 0.56 -6.16 -9.34
C ARG A 118 0.57 -5.04 -8.30
N CYS A 119 1.33 -5.21 -7.23
CA CYS A 119 1.50 -4.19 -6.20
C CYS A 119 2.38 -3.07 -6.73
N GLY A 120 1.87 -1.83 -6.73
CA GLY A 120 2.57 -0.67 -7.29
C GLY A 120 2.95 -0.79 -8.77
N GLU A 121 2.20 -1.56 -9.58
CA GLU A 121 2.56 -1.87 -10.99
C GLU A 121 2.84 -0.59 -11.81
N PHE A 122 2.09 0.49 -11.57
CA PHE A 122 2.21 1.75 -12.31
C PHE A 122 2.86 2.89 -11.50
N ASN A 123 3.57 2.61 -10.40
CA ASN A 123 4.38 3.59 -9.67
C ASN A 123 5.43 4.20 -10.59
N LEU A 124 5.31 5.46 -11.02
CA LEU A 124 6.30 6.06 -11.94
C LEU A 124 7.46 6.71 -11.18
N THR A 125 7.15 7.65 -10.28
CA THR A 125 8.17 8.43 -9.54
C THR A 125 7.93 8.45 -8.02
N GLY A 126 6.83 7.85 -7.55
CA GLY A 126 6.51 7.73 -6.14
C GLY A 126 7.61 7.01 -5.36
N HIS A 127 7.96 7.51 -4.17
CA HIS A 127 9.05 7.00 -3.36
C HIS A 127 8.67 6.92 -1.88
N SER A 128 9.46 6.15 -1.13
CA SER A 128 9.23 5.92 0.31
C SER A 128 7.85 5.33 0.60
N ASN A 129 7.33 4.45 -0.26
CA ASN A 129 6.04 3.79 -0.07
C ASN A 129 6.22 2.33 0.41
N THR A 130 5.32 1.88 1.26
CA THR A 130 5.21 0.46 1.66
C THR A 130 3.84 -0.07 1.28
N PHE A 131 3.78 -0.94 0.27
CA PHE A 131 2.56 -1.55 -0.22
C PHE A 131 2.61 -3.07 -0.04
N ILE A 132 1.59 -3.65 0.59
CA ILE A 132 1.51 -5.08 0.86
C ILE A 132 0.11 -5.60 0.53
N GLY A 133 -0.01 -6.50 -0.44
CA GLY A 133 -1.26 -7.08 -0.92
C GLY A 133 -1.39 -7.07 -2.44
N THR A 134 -2.39 -7.79 -2.95
CA THR A 134 -2.68 -7.82 -4.39
C THR A 134 -3.28 -6.49 -4.85
N SER A 135 -2.73 -5.93 -5.93
CA SER A 135 -3.17 -4.66 -6.52
C SER A 135 -3.17 -3.46 -5.56
N THR A 136 -2.42 -3.54 -4.46
CA THR A 136 -2.24 -2.45 -3.51
C THR A 136 -1.41 -1.34 -4.15
N GLY A 137 -1.89 -0.09 -4.09
CA GLY A 137 -1.25 1.05 -4.75
C GLY A 137 -1.08 0.88 -6.27
N LEU A 138 -1.92 0.06 -6.93
CA LEU A 138 -1.78 -0.33 -8.35
C LEU A 138 -1.49 0.86 -9.27
N ASN A 139 -2.26 1.94 -9.11
CA ASN A 139 -2.18 3.14 -9.93
C ASN A 139 -1.51 4.32 -9.21
N ASN A 140 -0.68 4.10 -8.18
CA ASN A 140 0.16 5.19 -7.67
C ASN A 140 1.04 5.68 -8.80
N ILE A 141 1.07 6.97 -9.11
CA ILE A 141 1.90 7.56 -10.18
C ILE A 141 3.06 8.32 -9.53
N THR A 142 2.73 9.26 -8.65
CA THR A 142 3.71 10.15 -8.00
C THR A 142 3.62 10.17 -6.48
N GLY A 143 2.65 9.48 -5.88
CA GLY A 143 2.41 9.52 -4.45
C GLY A 143 3.60 9.03 -3.62
N ILE A 144 3.87 9.69 -2.50
CA ILE A 144 5.04 9.45 -1.64
C ILE A 144 4.64 9.23 -0.18
N ARG A 145 5.50 8.52 0.56
CA ARG A 145 5.37 8.33 2.01
C ARG A 145 4.03 7.69 2.43
N ASN A 146 3.56 6.72 1.64
CA ASN A 146 2.32 6.01 1.92
C ASN A 146 2.58 4.59 2.47
N VAL A 147 1.70 4.12 3.35
CA VAL A 147 1.67 2.75 3.87
C VAL A 147 0.32 2.14 3.53
N TYR A 148 0.28 1.24 2.54
CA TYR A 148 -0.95 0.55 2.13
C TYR A 148 -0.83 -0.95 2.37
N ILE A 149 -1.75 -1.54 3.11
CA ILE A 149 -1.74 -2.96 3.46
C ILE A 149 -3.15 -3.53 3.26
N GLY A 150 -3.28 -4.56 2.43
CA GLY A 150 -4.55 -5.19 2.08
C GLY A 150 -4.85 -5.11 0.59
N MET A 151 -5.60 -6.09 0.08
CA MET A 151 -5.95 -6.16 -1.33
C MET A 151 -6.65 -4.87 -1.78
N ALA A 152 -6.15 -4.27 -2.87
CA ALA A 152 -6.62 -3.03 -3.45
C ALA A 152 -6.64 -1.79 -2.52
N ALA A 153 -5.95 -1.82 -1.37
CA ALA A 153 -5.78 -0.62 -0.55
C ALA A 153 -5.02 0.47 -1.34
N GLY A 154 -5.57 1.69 -1.36
CA GLY A 154 -5.08 2.80 -2.19
C GLY A 154 -4.96 2.49 -3.69
N GLY A 155 -5.70 1.50 -4.21
CA GLY A 155 -5.49 0.96 -5.56
C GLY A 155 -5.61 1.97 -6.70
N LEU A 156 -6.48 2.97 -6.57
CA LEU A 156 -6.68 4.04 -7.56
C LEU A 156 -6.08 5.39 -7.12
N SER A 157 -5.36 5.43 -6.00
CA SER A 157 -4.70 6.64 -5.51
C SER A 157 -3.48 6.99 -6.37
N GLN A 158 -3.59 8.03 -7.21
CA GLN A 158 -2.52 8.38 -8.16
C GLN A 158 -1.41 9.26 -7.57
N ASN A 159 -1.76 10.30 -6.81
CA ASN A 159 -0.82 11.37 -6.41
C ASN A 159 -0.91 11.69 -4.91
N SER A 160 -1.49 10.79 -4.14
CA SER A 160 -1.77 11.00 -2.73
C SER A 160 -0.53 10.76 -1.87
N ASN A 161 -0.33 11.56 -0.82
CA ASN A 161 0.86 11.53 0.02
C ASN A 161 0.52 11.38 1.50
N ASN A 162 1.46 10.78 2.25
CA ASN A 162 1.39 10.65 3.72
C ASN A 162 0.14 9.91 4.22
N ASN A 163 -0.33 8.91 3.48
CA ASN A 163 -1.50 8.13 3.86
C ASN A 163 -1.12 6.79 4.48
N THR A 164 -1.89 6.33 5.47
CA THR A 164 -1.81 4.98 6.03
C THR A 164 -3.14 4.28 5.81
N PHE A 165 -3.22 3.31 4.90
CA PHE A 165 -4.42 2.54 4.60
C PHE A 165 -4.19 1.07 4.92
N VAL A 166 -5.00 0.50 5.81
CA VAL A 166 -4.86 -0.89 6.26
C VAL A 166 -6.22 -1.59 6.21
N GLY A 167 -6.41 -2.50 5.26
CA GLY A 167 -7.64 -3.27 5.08
C GLY A 167 -7.98 -3.47 3.60
N PHE A 168 -8.85 -4.45 3.33
CA PHE A 168 -9.39 -4.66 1.97
C PHE A 168 -10.05 -3.37 1.46
N GLU A 169 -9.61 -2.87 0.30
CA GLU A 169 -10.12 -1.63 -0.33
C GLU A 169 -10.07 -0.37 0.57
N SER A 170 -9.23 -0.35 1.62
CA SER A 170 -9.07 0.85 2.44
C SER A 170 -8.52 1.99 1.60
N GLY A 171 -9.21 3.14 1.59
CA GLY A 171 -8.84 4.31 0.81
C GLY A 171 -8.72 4.08 -0.70
N ALA A 172 -9.36 3.04 -1.27
CA ALA A 172 -9.10 2.61 -2.64
C ALA A 172 -9.24 3.72 -3.70
N ASN A 173 -10.20 4.64 -3.52
CA ASN A 173 -10.43 5.78 -4.43
C ASN A 173 -9.95 7.11 -3.86
N THR A 174 -9.07 7.09 -2.86
CA THR A 174 -8.63 8.33 -2.21
C THR A 174 -7.66 9.10 -3.09
N THR A 175 -7.93 10.39 -3.30
CA THR A 175 -7.03 11.33 -3.99
C THR A 175 -6.40 12.35 -3.03
N ALA A 176 -6.80 12.32 -1.76
CA ALA A 176 -6.37 13.26 -0.72
C ALA A 176 -5.16 12.78 0.09
N ASN A 177 -4.53 13.72 0.80
CA ASN A 177 -3.30 13.51 1.57
C ASN A 177 -3.57 13.42 3.08
N ASN A 178 -2.59 12.91 3.83
CA ASN A 178 -2.53 12.93 5.29
C ASN A 178 -3.71 12.20 5.97
N ASN A 179 -4.13 11.05 5.45
CA ASN A 179 -5.23 10.26 6.00
C ASN A 179 -4.77 8.95 6.63
N THR A 180 -5.42 8.53 7.70
CA THR A 180 -5.23 7.22 8.33
C THR A 180 -6.54 6.44 8.28
N PHE A 181 -6.60 5.40 7.46
CA PHE A 181 -7.77 4.54 7.29
C PHE A 181 -7.41 3.11 7.68
N ILE A 182 -8.09 2.55 8.66
CA ILE A 182 -7.83 1.21 9.18
C ILE A 182 -9.15 0.45 9.26
N GLY A 183 -9.34 -0.54 8.40
CA GLY A 183 -10.55 -1.35 8.28
C GLY A 183 -10.93 -1.59 6.83
N ALA A 184 -11.69 -2.66 6.57
CA ALA A 184 -12.19 -2.95 5.23
C ALA A 184 -13.06 -1.80 4.74
N ARG A 185 -12.76 -1.26 3.55
CA ARG A 185 -13.46 -0.13 2.91
C ARG A 185 -13.52 1.16 3.75
N SER A 186 -12.62 1.31 4.72
CA SER A 186 -12.48 2.57 5.47
C SER A 186 -12.03 3.68 4.52
N GLY A 187 -12.76 4.80 4.48
CA GLY A 187 -12.47 5.92 3.59
C GLY A 187 -12.46 5.58 2.09
N PHE A 188 -13.18 4.53 1.67
CA PHE A 188 -13.15 3.99 0.30
C PHE A 188 -13.30 5.07 -0.79
N SER A 189 -14.27 5.99 -0.65
CA SER A 189 -14.61 7.02 -1.62
C SER A 189 -14.08 8.42 -1.28
N ASN A 190 -12.99 8.54 -0.49
CA ASN A 190 -12.42 9.82 -0.07
C ASN A 190 -11.74 10.62 -1.21
N THR A 191 -12.57 11.11 -2.12
CA THR A 191 -12.20 11.85 -3.34
C THR A 191 -11.97 13.33 -3.03
N GLY A 192 -10.93 13.63 -2.24
CA GLY A 192 -10.54 14.99 -1.90
C GLY A 192 -9.38 15.56 -2.74
N SER A 193 -9.05 16.83 -2.51
CA SER A 193 -7.89 17.53 -3.08
C SER A 193 -6.81 17.75 -2.01
N ALA A 194 -5.84 18.63 -2.25
CA ALA A 194 -4.90 19.09 -1.23
C ALA A 194 -5.59 19.79 -0.04
N THR A 195 -6.80 20.33 -0.24
CA THR A 195 -7.56 21.11 0.75
C THR A 195 -8.84 20.45 1.24
N THR A 196 -9.25 19.33 0.65
CA THR A 196 -10.48 18.60 0.99
C THR A 196 -10.18 17.11 1.11
N GLY A 197 -10.96 16.37 1.89
CA GLY A 197 -10.68 14.95 2.11
C GLY A 197 -9.38 14.67 2.89
N THR A 198 -8.71 15.68 3.44
CA THR A 198 -7.41 15.53 4.13
C THR A 198 -7.55 15.42 5.64
N ASN A 199 -6.49 14.95 6.31
CA ASN A 199 -6.39 14.93 7.77
C ASN A 199 -7.49 14.11 8.46
N ASN A 200 -8.03 13.08 7.81
CA ASN A 200 -9.04 12.21 8.40
C ASN A 200 -8.40 10.98 9.05
N THR A 201 -8.93 10.57 10.21
CA THR A 201 -8.59 9.31 10.89
C THR A 201 -9.83 8.45 10.99
N PHE A 202 -9.92 7.39 10.21
CA PHE A 202 -11.04 6.44 10.20
C PHE A 202 -10.55 5.06 10.63
N ILE A 203 -11.14 4.52 11.70
CA ILE A 203 -10.74 3.23 12.27
C ILE A 203 -11.99 2.37 12.47
N GLY A 204 -12.19 1.37 11.62
CA GLY A 204 -13.31 0.45 11.63
C GLY A 204 -13.73 0.03 10.22
N ALA A 205 -14.48 -1.06 10.10
CA ALA A 205 -15.01 -1.47 8.81
C ALA A 205 -16.03 -0.43 8.31
N ARG A 206 -15.89 -0.02 7.03
CA ARG A 206 -16.75 0.95 6.34
C ARG A 206 -16.86 2.30 7.06
N CYS A 207 -15.86 2.63 7.87
CA CYS A 207 -15.77 3.91 8.55
C CYS A 207 -15.51 5.02 7.53
N GLY A 208 -16.38 6.05 7.48
CA GLY A 208 -16.28 7.13 6.49
C GLY A 208 -16.26 6.65 5.03
N GLU A 209 -16.87 5.50 4.71
CA GLU A 209 -16.81 4.87 3.36
C GLU A 209 -17.19 5.85 2.25
N PHE A 210 -18.21 6.68 2.48
CA PHE A 210 -18.74 7.65 1.52
C PHE A 210 -18.31 9.10 1.80
N ASN A 211 -17.27 9.31 2.61
CA ASN A 211 -16.66 10.64 2.72
C ASN A 211 -16.10 11.05 1.37
N LEU A 212 -16.57 12.17 0.82
CA LEU A 212 -16.09 12.69 -0.46
C LEU A 212 -15.05 13.79 -0.23
N THR A 213 -15.43 14.85 0.50
CA THR A 213 -14.60 16.05 0.69
C THR A 213 -14.41 16.45 2.15
N GLY A 214 -15.08 15.77 3.09
CA GLY A 214 -14.95 16.05 4.52
C GLY A 214 -13.50 15.87 4.99
N TYR A 215 -13.04 16.75 5.87
CA TYR A 215 -11.65 16.82 6.30
C TYR A 215 -11.53 17.03 7.81
N SER A 216 -10.36 16.71 8.37
CA SER A 216 -10.09 16.84 9.81
C SER A 216 -11.11 16.09 10.69
N ASN A 217 -11.66 14.97 10.23
CA ASN A 217 -12.58 14.14 11.00
C ASN A 217 -11.85 12.98 11.69
N THR A 218 -12.33 12.58 12.87
CA THR A 218 -11.88 11.37 13.56
C THR A 218 -13.07 10.46 13.80
N PHE A 219 -13.13 9.33 13.11
CA PHE A 219 -14.19 8.34 13.20
C PHE A 219 -13.64 7.00 13.68
N ILE A 220 -14.25 6.42 14.71
CA ILE A 220 -13.80 5.15 15.30
C ILE A 220 -15.00 4.24 15.56
N GLY A 221 -15.07 3.12 14.86
CA GLY A 221 -16.12 2.12 14.95
C GLY A 221 -16.59 1.63 13.57
N THR A 222 -17.38 0.55 13.57
CA THR A 222 -18.00 0.03 12.35
C THR A 222 -19.10 0.97 11.86
N ASN A 223 -19.09 1.31 10.57
CA ASN A 223 -20.04 2.22 9.92
C ASN A 223 -20.09 3.63 10.55
N THR A 224 -19.08 4.02 11.33
CA THR A 224 -19.01 5.35 11.94
C THR A 224 -18.77 6.40 10.86
N GLY A 225 -19.58 7.46 10.85
CA GLY A 225 -19.53 8.49 9.81
C GLY A 225 -19.71 7.96 8.39
N LEU A 226 -20.32 6.77 8.21
CA LEU A 226 -20.43 6.05 6.93
C LEU A 226 -20.85 6.97 5.77
N ASN A 227 -21.82 7.85 6.02
CA ASN A 227 -22.42 8.77 5.05
C ASN A 227 -22.02 10.24 5.26
N ASN A 228 -20.96 10.56 6.00
CA ASN A 228 -20.44 11.93 6.10
C ASN A 228 -19.85 12.35 4.75
N ILE A 229 -20.52 13.19 3.96
CA ILE A 229 -20.10 13.54 2.60
C ILE A 229 -19.03 14.64 2.61
N SER A 230 -19.30 15.75 3.31
CA SER A 230 -18.46 16.96 3.31
C SER A 230 -18.24 17.57 4.69
N GLY A 231 -18.84 17.00 5.74
CA GLY A 231 -18.67 17.50 7.10
C GLY A 231 -17.22 17.41 7.55
N PHE A 232 -16.78 18.39 8.32
CA PHE A 232 -15.40 18.51 8.78
C PHE A 232 -15.31 18.72 10.29
N GLN A 233 -14.12 18.47 10.85
CA GLN A 233 -13.85 18.66 12.30
C GLN A 233 -14.80 17.86 13.21
N ASN A 234 -15.35 16.74 12.75
CA ASN A 234 -16.21 15.88 13.56
C ASN A 234 -15.40 14.81 14.31
N LEU A 235 -15.80 14.50 15.54
CA LEU A 235 -15.29 13.37 16.33
C LEU A 235 -16.43 12.39 16.58
N PHE A 236 -16.43 11.25 15.88
CA PHE A 236 -17.42 10.20 16.07
C PHE A 236 -16.78 8.92 16.59
N ILE A 237 -17.31 8.37 17.67
CA ILE A 237 -16.81 7.14 18.29
C ILE A 237 -18.00 6.25 18.63
N GLY A 238 -17.97 5.00 18.17
CA GLY A 238 -19.02 4.01 18.39
C GLY A 238 -19.65 3.55 17.08
N MET A 239 -20.11 2.29 17.08
CA MET A 239 -20.76 1.71 15.91
C MET A 239 -21.93 2.59 15.47
N GLU A 240 -21.98 2.89 14.17
CA GLU A 240 -23.02 3.71 13.53
C GLU A 240 -23.18 5.14 14.10
N ALA A 241 -22.22 5.64 14.90
CA ALA A 241 -22.21 7.03 15.32
C ALA A 241 -22.03 7.94 14.09
N GLY A 242 -22.96 8.87 13.88
CA GLY A 242 -23.04 9.66 12.65
C GLY A 242 -23.17 8.83 11.34
N GLY A 243 -23.55 7.56 11.41
CA GLY A 243 -23.45 6.62 10.28
C GLY A 243 -24.69 6.52 9.39
N LEU A 244 -25.89 6.72 9.94
CA LEU A 244 -27.18 6.39 9.29
C LEU A 244 -27.81 7.56 8.51
N SER A 245 -27.09 8.65 8.29
CA SER A 245 -27.62 9.78 7.54
C SER A 245 -27.91 9.41 6.09
N GLN A 246 -29.18 9.48 5.68
CA GLN A 246 -29.59 9.20 4.30
C GLN A 246 -29.39 10.42 3.37
N ASN A 247 -29.13 11.61 3.92
CA ASN A 247 -29.12 12.87 3.19
C ASN A 247 -27.86 13.68 3.49
N GLN A 248 -26.82 13.47 2.67
CA GLN A 248 -25.71 14.42 2.47
C GLN A 248 -25.17 15.02 3.77
N ALA A 249 -24.69 14.16 4.69
CA ALA A 249 -24.21 14.65 5.97
C ALA A 249 -23.01 15.59 5.79
N SER A 250 -23.23 16.85 6.15
CA SER A 250 -22.33 18.00 5.96
C SER A 250 -22.14 18.80 7.24
N GLY A 251 -22.82 18.38 8.32
CA GLY A 251 -22.64 18.90 9.66
C GLY A 251 -21.18 18.84 10.10
N SER A 252 -20.72 19.90 10.77
CA SER A 252 -19.31 20.07 11.12
C SER A 252 -19.13 20.39 12.60
N SER A 253 -17.93 20.11 13.12
CA SER A 253 -17.57 20.38 14.52
C SER A 253 -18.46 19.68 15.55
N ASN A 254 -18.99 18.49 15.25
CA ASN A 254 -19.78 17.70 16.18
C ASN A 254 -18.94 16.66 16.92
N VAL A 255 -19.32 16.34 18.15
CA VAL A 255 -18.75 15.25 18.95
C VAL A 255 -19.86 14.25 19.25
N PHE A 256 -19.81 13.06 18.66
CA PHE A 256 -20.77 11.98 18.90
C PHE A 256 -20.07 10.73 19.42
N ILE A 257 -20.29 10.38 20.67
CA ILE A 257 -19.63 9.25 21.35
C ILE A 257 -20.70 8.29 21.87
N GLY A 258 -20.76 7.08 21.33
CA GLY A 258 -21.69 6.02 21.73
C GLY A 258 -22.36 5.34 20.54
N HIS A 259 -22.85 4.12 20.74
CA HIS A 259 -23.61 3.39 19.71
C HIS A 259 -24.83 4.21 19.29
N TRP A 260 -24.96 4.48 17.99
CA TRP A 260 -26.01 5.32 17.40
C TRP A 260 -26.05 6.78 17.89
N SER A 261 -24.97 7.30 18.48
CA SER A 261 -24.90 8.73 18.81
C SER A 261 -24.90 9.57 17.52
N GLY A 262 -25.80 10.55 17.43
CA GLY A 262 -25.95 11.41 16.25
C GLY A 262 -26.27 10.66 14.95
N ALA A 263 -26.81 9.43 15.02
CA ALA A 263 -26.82 8.51 13.88
C ALA A 263 -27.44 9.08 12.60
N THR A 264 -28.49 9.91 12.68
CA THR A 264 -29.18 10.46 11.49
C THR A 264 -28.87 11.93 11.24
N TYR A 265 -27.74 12.47 11.71
CA TYR A 265 -27.44 13.88 11.50
C TYR A 265 -27.28 14.25 10.02
N THR A 266 -27.78 15.41 9.62
CA THR A 266 -27.62 15.89 8.23
C THR A 266 -26.75 17.14 8.20
N THR A 267 -27.23 18.26 8.75
CA THR A 267 -26.55 19.56 8.74
C THR A 267 -26.24 20.11 10.13
N ALA A 268 -26.60 19.37 11.18
CA ALA A 268 -26.31 19.75 12.57
C ALA A 268 -24.82 20.01 12.77
N SER A 269 -24.45 21.11 13.43
CA SER A 269 -23.05 21.52 13.62
C SER A 269 -22.80 22.02 15.04
N ASN A 270 -21.59 21.87 15.58
CA ASN A 270 -21.26 22.30 16.94
C ASN A 270 -22.10 21.63 18.04
N ASN A 271 -22.45 20.35 17.89
CA ASN A 271 -23.22 19.61 18.91
C ASN A 271 -22.35 18.56 19.61
N ILE A 272 -22.70 18.27 20.87
CA ILE A 272 -22.08 17.21 21.67
C ILE A 272 -23.17 16.19 22.00
N GLY A 273 -22.98 14.93 21.62
CA GLY A 273 -23.84 13.81 21.96
C GLY A 273 -23.01 12.68 22.56
N ILE A 274 -23.16 12.40 23.85
CA ILE A 274 -22.40 11.35 24.54
C ILE A 274 -23.39 10.36 25.16
N GLY A 275 -23.31 9.09 24.79
CA GLY A 275 -24.21 8.04 25.27
C GLY A 275 -24.78 7.19 24.14
N ILE A 276 -25.39 6.07 24.50
CA ILE A 276 -26.10 5.22 23.54
C ILE A 276 -27.36 5.96 23.09
N ASN A 277 -27.56 6.11 21.78
CA ASN A 277 -28.66 6.88 21.17
C ASN A 277 -28.70 8.40 21.48
N SER A 278 -27.67 9.00 22.09
CA SER A 278 -27.64 10.45 22.31
C SER A 278 -27.72 11.18 20.97
N ALA A 279 -28.55 12.22 20.85
CA ALA A 279 -28.73 12.96 19.59
C ALA A 279 -29.12 12.11 18.37
N ARG A 280 -29.65 10.88 18.55
CA ARG A 280 -29.86 9.91 17.44
C ARG A 280 -30.62 10.50 16.25
N ASN A 281 -31.65 11.29 16.53
CA ASN A 281 -32.55 11.90 15.53
C ASN A 281 -32.24 13.39 15.27
N LEU A 282 -31.05 13.87 15.62
CA LEU A 282 -30.67 15.27 15.44
C LEU A 282 -30.40 15.57 13.97
N LEU A 283 -31.41 16.00 13.21
CA LEU A 283 -31.25 16.32 11.79
C LEU A 283 -30.44 17.62 11.60
N SER A 284 -30.87 18.69 12.25
CA SER A 284 -30.25 20.03 12.23
C SER A 284 -30.24 20.63 13.65
N GLY A 285 -29.45 21.69 13.83
CA GLY A 285 -29.30 22.36 15.12
C GLY A 285 -27.84 22.67 15.43
N GLN A 286 -27.61 23.66 16.29
CA GLN A 286 -26.28 24.07 16.70
C GLN A 286 -26.17 24.31 18.19
N ASN A 287 -24.97 24.06 18.74
CA ASN A 287 -24.62 24.35 20.13
C ASN A 287 -25.46 23.60 21.17
N ASN A 288 -25.87 22.37 20.86
CA ASN A 288 -26.63 21.52 21.77
C ASN A 288 -25.75 20.49 22.46
N ILE A 289 -26.15 20.08 23.67
CA ILE A 289 -25.53 19.00 24.44
C ILE A 289 -26.60 17.93 24.74
N PHE A 290 -26.31 16.69 24.37
CA PHE A 290 -27.11 15.50 24.65
C PHE A 290 -26.24 14.51 25.42
N ILE A 291 -26.70 14.05 26.58
CA ILE A 291 -26.00 13.11 27.47
C ILE A 291 -26.96 11.98 27.82
#